data_AF-A0A8T4Z860-F1
#
_entry.id   AF-A0A8T4Z860-F1
#
_cell.length_a   1.000
_cell.length_b   1.000
_cell.length_c   1.000
_cell.angle_alpha   90.00
_cell.angle_beta   90.00
_cell.angle_gamma   90.00
#
_symmetry.space_group_name_H-M   'P 1'
#
loop_
_entity.id
_entity.type
_entity.pdbx_description
1 polymer ?
#
loop_
_entity_poly.entity_id
_entity_poly.type
_entity_poly.pdbx_seq_one_letter_code
_entity_poly.pdbx_strand_id
1 'polypeptide(L)'
;NVLIKHDYGALADFHHRALFVGLMHFQDLYNYDIERVKHCCIHYVIPDGRIIPFCTFNVLPELYRDPIHEKYGIPAEEWERRTGRRLADDYYRRPKDGNKAMASS
;
A
#
# COMPACT_ATOMS: atom_id res chain seq x y z
N ASN A 1 11.01 -17.97 -26.50
CA ASN A 1 9.87 -18.22 -25.59
C ASN A 1 10.36 -18.91 -24.33
N VAL A 2 10.01 -18.36 -23.16
CA VAL A 2 10.40 -18.87 -21.84
C VAL A 2 10.00 -20.35 -21.64
N LEU A 3 8.85 -20.75 -22.19
CA LEU A 3 8.31 -22.12 -22.15
C LEU A 3 9.13 -23.17 -22.91
N ILE A 4 10.07 -22.74 -23.77
CA ILE A 4 10.89 -23.64 -24.61
C ILE A 4 12.35 -23.60 -24.16
N LYS A 5 12.84 -22.43 -23.72
CA LYS A 5 14.25 -22.23 -23.39
C LYS A 5 14.64 -22.68 -21.98
N HIS A 6 13.67 -22.84 -21.05
CA HIS A 6 13.89 -23.25 -19.65
C HIS A 6 15.11 -22.55 -19.01
N ASP A 7 15.32 -21.28 -19.34
CA ASP A 7 16.49 -20.48 -18.99
C ASP A 7 16.05 -19.29 -18.13
N TYR A 8 16.81 -19.01 -17.07
CA TYR A 8 16.51 -17.94 -16.11
C TYR A 8 16.52 -16.54 -16.73
N GLY A 9 17.35 -16.30 -17.75
CA GLY A 9 17.39 -15.06 -18.53
C GLY A 9 16.10 -14.83 -19.31
N ALA A 10 15.60 -15.85 -20.03
CA ALA A 10 14.30 -15.76 -20.71
C ALA A 10 13.11 -15.56 -19.75
N LEU A 11 13.21 -16.08 -18.51
CA LEU A 11 12.21 -15.84 -17.46
C LEU A 11 12.27 -14.40 -16.93
N ALA A 12 13.47 -13.87 -16.69
CA ALA A 12 13.66 -12.48 -16.27
C ALA A 12 13.11 -11.50 -17.31
N ASP A 13 13.44 -11.69 -18.59
CA ASP A 13 12.94 -10.86 -19.69
C ASP A 13 11.40 -10.85 -19.79
N PHE A 14 10.76 -11.99 -19.53
CA PHE A 14 9.31 -12.10 -19.46
C PHE A 14 8.77 -11.36 -18.24
N HIS A 15 9.36 -11.56 -17.06
CA HIS A 15 8.92 -10.93 -15.81
C HIS A 15 8.97 -9.40 -15.90
N HIS A 16 10.02 -8.84 -16.50
CA HIS A 16 10.14 -7.39 -16.74
C HIS A 16 9.07 -6.81 -17.67
N ARG A 17 8.39 -7.65 -18.46
CA ARG A 17 7.33 -7.25 -19.41
C ARG A 17 5.94 -7.69 -18.95
N ALA A 18 5.84 -8.38 -17.83
CA ALA A 18 4.57 -8.87 -17.29
C ALA A 18 4.01 -7.87 -16.27
N LEU A 19 2.71 -7.61 -16.34
CA LEU A 19 1.96 -6.86 -15.33
C LEU A 19 1.11 -7.84 -14.52
N PHE A 20 1.36 -7.95 -13.22
CA PHE A 20 0.49 -8.70 -12.32
C PHE A 20 -0.72 -7.84 -11.93
N VAL A 21 -1.92 -8.37 -12.15
CA VAL A 21 -3.19 -7.73 -11.73
C VAL A 21 -3.88 -8.64 -10.72
N GLY A 22 -3.85 -8.24 -9.46
CA GLY A 22 -4.55 -8.93 -8.37
C GLY A 22 -5.87 -8.24 -8.05
N LEU A 23 -6.95 -9.03 -7.93
CA LEU A 23 -8.28 -8.54 -7.54
C LEU A 23 -8.79 -9.41 -6.40
N MET A 24 -9.23 -8.78 -5.32
CA MET A 24 -9.80 -9.47 -4.18
C MET A 24 -10.73 -8.55 -3.40
N HIS A 25 -11.78 -9.11 -2.79
CA HIS A 25 -12.71 -8.32 -1.97
C HIS A 25 -12.02 -7.85 -0.68
N PHE A 26 -12.36 -6.67 -0.18
CA PHE A 26 -11.88 -6.25 1.13
C PHE A 26 -12.61 -7.04 2.23
N GLN A 27 -11.90 -7.49 3.27
CA GLN A 27 -12.50 -8.23 4.38
C GLN A 27 -13.04 -7.25 5.44
N ASP A 28 -14.00 -7.72 6.22
CA ASP A 28 -14.58 -7.06 7.39
C ASP A 28 -14.64 -8.05 8.57
N LEU A 29 -15.19 -7.60 9.69
CA LEU A 29 -15.25 -8.39 10.93
C LEU A 29 -16.10 -9.67 10.80
N TYR A 30 -17.05 -9.73 9.87
CA TYR A 30 -17.97 -10.86 9.72
C TYR A 30 -17.50 -11.90 8.69
N ASN A 31 -16.55 -11.55 7.80
CA ASN A 31 -16.00 -12.43 6.77
C ASN A 31 -14.47 -12.58 6.83
N TYR A 32 -13.90 -12.32 8.01
CA TYR A 32 -12.46 -12.44 8.23
C TYR A 32 -12.00 -13.90 8.14
N ASP A 33 -11.08 -14.16 7.22
CA ASP A 33 -10.52 -15.48 6.90
C ASP A 33 -9.00 -15.42 7.03
N ILE A 34 -8.49 -16.20 7.99
CA ILE A 34 -7.08 -16.26 8.35
C ILE A 34 -6.23 -16.91 7.25
N GLU A 35 -6.75 -17.92 6.53
CA GLU A 35 -6.01 -18.57 5.46
C GLU A 35 -5.76 -17.58 4.31
N ARG A 36 -6.77 -16.77 4.00
CA ARG A 36 -6.61 -15.68 3.03
C ARG A 36 -5.57 -14.65 3.47
N VAL A 37 -5.54 -14.31 4.76
CA VAL A 37 -4.56 -13.38 5.34
C VAL A 37 -3.13 -13.91 5.22
N LYS A 38 -2.91 -15.22 5.43
CA LYS A 38 -1.59 -15.85 5.28
C LYS A 38 -1.03 -15.77 3.85
N HIS A 39 -1.89 -15.66 2.86
CA HIS A 39 -1.54 -15.54 1.44
C HIS A 39 -1.72 -14.13 0.87
N CYS A 40 -1.80 -13.10 1.73
CA CYS A 40 -1.93 -11.72 1.29
C CYS A 40 -0.70 -11.27 0.49
N CYS A 41 -0.88 -10.41 -0.50
CA CYS A 41 0.21 -9.80 -1.27
C CYS A 41 0.45 -8.32 -0.93
N ILE A 42 -0.39 -7.73 -0.07
CA ILE A 42 -0.31 -6.31 0.34
C ILE A 42 -0.05 -6.28 1.83
N HIS A 43 1.04 -5.62 2.24
CA HIS A 43 1.49 -5.59 3.62
C HIS A 43 1.95 -4.19 4.03
N TYR A 44 1.75 -3.89 5.31
CA TYR A 44 2.34 -2.73 5.97
C TYR A 44 3.59 -3.16 6.72
N VAL A 45 4.69 -2.45 6.48
CA VAL A 45 5.89 -2.55 7.31
C VAL A 45 5.81 -1.44 8.35
N ILE A 46 6.01 -1.79 9.61
CA ILE A 46 5.84 -0.84 10.71
C ILE A 46 7.18 -0.56 11.41
N PRO A 47 7.31 0.55 12.17
CA PRO A 47 8.61 0.98 12.72
C PRO A 47 9.29 -0.02 13.66
N ASP A 48 8.55 -0.96 14.25
CA ASP A 48 9.12 -2.03 15.09
C ASP A 48 9.59 -3.27 14.30
N GLY A 49 9.50 -3.23 12.97
CA GLY A 49 9.98 -4.28 12.08
C GLY A 49 8.98 -5.39 11.75
N ARG A 50 7.77 -5.38 12.32
CA ARG A 50 6.74 -6.36 11.93
C ARG A 50 6.20 -6.07 10.52
N ILE A 51 5.72 -7.13 9.87
CA ILE A 51 5.02 -7.08 8.58
C ILE A 51 3.58 -7.50 8.83
N ILE A 52 2.64 -6.60 8.57
CA ILE A 52 1.22 -6.81 8.88
C ILE A 52 0.42 -6.86 7.57
N PRO A 53 -0.33 -7.94 7.29
CA PRO A 53 -1.19 -8.03 6.12
C PRO A 53 -2.26 -6.93 6.08
N PHE A 54 -2.67 -6.54 4.87
CA PHE A 54 -3.60 -5.43 4.66
C PHE A 54 -4.91 -5.56 5.45
N CYS A 55 -5.58 -6.71 5.35
CA CYS A 55 -6.85 -6.91 6.06
C CYS A 55 -6.65 -6.94 7.58
N THR A 56 -5.57 -7.54 8.09
CA THR A 56 -5.25 -7.54 9.52
C THR A 56 -5.09 -6.13 10.07
N PHE A 57 -4.38 -5.25 9.33
CA PHE A 57 -4.17 -3.86 9.73
C PHE A 57 -5.43 -2.99 9.66
N ASN A 58 -6.38 -3.32 8.78
CA ASN A 58 -7.59 -2.50 8.57
C ASN A 58 -8.84 -3.01 9.28
N VAL A 59 -8.97 -4.32 9.47
CA VAL A 59 -10.16 -4.94 10.09
C VAL A 59 -10.03 -5.03 11.60
N LEU A 60 -8.81 -5.13 12.12
CA LEU A 60 -8.53 -5.22 13.56
C LEU A 60 -7.65 -4.04 14.03
N PRO A 61 -8.11 -2.79 13.86
CA PRO A 61 -7.28 -1.61 14.09
C PRO A 61 -6.81 -1.48 15.54
N GLU A 62 -7.61 -1.90 16.52
CA GLU A 62 -7.28 -1.79 17.94
C GLU A 62 -6.08 -2.67 18.32
N LEU A 63 -5.87 -3.77 17.60
CA LEU A 63 -4.77 -4.70 17.84
C LEU A 63 -3.50 -4.32 17.09
N TYR A 64 -3.65 -3.73 15.90
CA TYR A 64 -2.52 -3.57 14.96
C TYR A 64 -2.24 -2.14 14.56
N ARG A 65 -3.23 -1.29 14.34
CA ARG A 65 -3.02 0.08 13.86
C ARG A 65 -2.86 1.08 15.00
N ASP A 66 -3.83 1.09 15.89
CA ASP A 66 -3.98 2.16 16.87
C ASP A 66 -2.80 2.21 17.84
N PRO A 67 -2.29 1.07 18.38
CA PRO A 67 -1.10 1.09 19.24
C PRO A 67 0.16 1.60 18.52
N ILE A 68 0.24 1.41 17.21
CA ILE A 68 1.38 1.88 16.41
C ILE A 68 1.27 3.38 16.17
N HIS A 69 0.08 3.85 15.80
CA HIS A 69 -0.17 5.27 15.58
C HIS A 69 -0.01 6.07 16.88
N GLU A 70 -0.45 5.54 18.02
CA GLU A 70 -0.23 6.17 19.31
C GLU A 70 1.26 6.26 19.66
N LYS A 71 2.04 5.20 19.38
CA LYS A 71 3.45 5.14 19.74
C LYS A 71 4.37 5.93 18.81
N TYR A 72 4.08 5.93 17.50
CA TYR A 72 4.98 6.44 16.47
C TYR A 72 4.38 7.56 15.60
N GLY A 73 3.07 7.79 15.70
CA GLY A 73 2.40 8.86 14.99
C GLY A 73 2.85 10.22 15.50
N ILE A 74 2.86 11.19 14.59
CA ILE A 74 3.09 12.60 14.92
C ILE A 74 1.87 13.42 14.45
N PRO A 75 1.45 14.44 15.22
CA PRO A 75 0.38 15.33 14.78
C PRO A 75 0.73 16.03 13.46
N ALA A 76 -0.30 16.34 12.68
CA ALA A 76 -0.12 16.98 11.37
C ALA A 76 0.64 18.31 11.51
N GLU A 77 0.30 19.12 12.51
CA GLU A 77 0.94 20.41 12.76
C GLU A 77 2.43 20.27 13.08
N GLU A 78 2.81 19.21 13.81
CA GLU A 78 4.21 18.91 14.10
C GLU A 78 4.95 18.50 12.81
N TRP A 79 4.35 17.62 12.00
CA TRP A 79 4.94 17.18 10.74
C TRP A 79 5.15 18.35 9.78
N GLU A 80 4.18 19.26 9.67
CA GLU A 80 4.28 20.46 8.84
C GLU A 80 5.41 21.38 9.32
N ARG A 81 5.51 21.60 10.65
CA ARG A 81 6.61 22.38 11.24
C ARG A 81 7.99 21.77 10.98
N ARG A 82 8.11 20.44 11.05
CA ARG A 82 9.38 19.71 10.86
C ARG A 82 9.83 19.68 9.41
N THR A 83 8.90 19.58 8.47
CA THR A 83 9.20 19.44 7.04
C THR A 83 9.15 20.76 6.27
N GLY A 84 8.47 21.78 6.82
CA GLY A 84 8.19 23.04 6.13
C GLY A 84 7.16 22.92 5.00
N ARG A 85 6.55 21.75 4.83
CA ARG A 85 5.52 21.46 3.83
C ARG A 85 4.15 21.44 4.51
N ARG A 86 3.09 21.85 3.81
CA ARG A 86 1.72 21.67 4.31
C ARG A 86 1.12 20.40 3.74
N LEU A 87 0.42 19.64 4.57
CA LEU A 87 -0.26 18.42 4.15
C LEU A 87 -1.31 18.72 3.06
N ALA A 88 -1.90 19.91 3.11
CA ALA A 88 -2.87 20.38 2.12
C ALA A 88 -2.32 20.50 0.69
N ASP A 89 -1.00 20.64 0.55
CA ASP A 89 -0.34 20.76 -0.76
C ASP A 89 -0.22 19.39 -1.45
N ASP A 90 -0.27 18.28 -0.69
CA ASP A 90 -0.23 16.91 -1.23
C ASP A 90 -1.61 16.39 -1.68
N TYR A 91 -2.69 17.15 -1.43
CA TYR A 91 -4.02 16.75 -1.83
C TYR A 91 -4.22 16.88 -3.34
N TYR A 92 -4.43 15.74 -4.00
CA TYR A 92 -4.86 15.72 -5.39
C TYR A 92 -6.20 16.44 -5.56
N ARG A 93 -6.22 17.49 -6.39
CA ARG A 93 -7.43 18.21 -6.77
C ARG A 93 -7.76 17.90 -8.22
N ARG A 94 -8.87 17.19 -8.43
CA ARG A 94 -9.39 16.95 -9.78
C ARG A 94 -9.71 18.30 -10.43
N PRO A 95 -9.13 18.62 -11.61
CA PRO A 95 -9.52 19.81 -12.36
C PRO A 95 -11.02 19.76 -12.70
N LYS A 96 -11.73 20.88 -12.50
CA LYS A 96 -13.19 20.97 -12.74
C LYS A 96 -13.55 21.00 -14.22
N ASP A 97 -12.63 21.51 -15.04
CA ASP A 97 -12.77 21.51 -16.48
C ASP A 97 -11.96 20.32 -17.00
N GLY A 98 -12.57 19.49 -17.85
CA GLY A 98 -11.98 18.24 -18.38
C GLY A 98 -10.71 18.41 -19.23
N ASN A 99 -9.96 19.50 -19.06
CA ASN A 99 -8.68 19.73 -19.69
C ASN A 99 -7.56 19.18 -18.79
N LYS A 100 -6.82 18.21 -19.33
CA LYS A 100 -5.65 17.61 -18.69
C LYS A 100 -4.63 18.70 -18.36
N ALA A 101 -4.35 18.90 -17.10
CA ALA A 101 -3.07 19.43 -16.66
C ALA A 101 -2.46 18.42 -15.68
N MET A 102 -1.38 17.78 -16.13
CA MET A 102 -0.39 17.15 -15.26
C MET A 102 -0.06 18.15 -14.15
N ALA A 103 -0.44 17.85 -12.91
CA ALA A 103 0.22 18.45 -11.77
C ALA A 103 1.49 17.63 -11.52
N SER A 104 2.56 18.04 -12.20
CA SER A 104 3.92 17.57 -12.02
C SER A 104 4.64 18.42 -10.98
N SER A 105 5.48 17.74 -10.19
CA SER A 105 6.63 18.25 -9.40
C SER A 105 6.32 18.94 -8.08
#